data_AF-A0A419JS24-F1
#
_entry.id   AF-A0A419JS24-F1
#
_cell.length_a   1.000
_cell.length_b   1.000
_cell.length_c   1.000
_cell.angle_alpha   90.00
_cell.angle_beta   90.00
_cell.angle_gamma   90.00
#
_symmetry.space_group_name_H-M   'P 1'
#
loop_
_entity.id
_entity.type
_entity.pdbx_description
1 polymer ?
#
loop_
_entity_poly.entity_id
_entity_poly.type
_entity_poly.pdbx_seq_one_letter_code
_entity_poly.pdbx_strand_id
1 'polypeptide(L)'
;MKLSLLPDEYISYSAEGIGLVTIGKVREYGEGCACPFNILTRILLKNLVLEESEMVLVDTDAGIEHVGRRVEETVDGVLAVVDPTAESLRSALLLREVVSKLDKAFWVVANKITPRT
;
A
#
# COMPACT_ATOMS: atom_id res chain seq x y z
N MET A 1 -12.69 12.91 3.80
CA MET A 1 -13.80 11.97 3.52
C MET A 1 -13.63 10.78 4.44
N LYS A 2 -14.68 10.36 5.15
CA LYS A 2 -14.66 9.11 5.93
C LYS A 2 -14.98 7.93 5.01
N LEU A 3 -14.43 6.74 5.29
CA LEU A 3 -14.74 5.52 4.53
C LEU A 3 -16.22 5.16 4.58
N SER A 4 -16.91 5.50 5.67
CA SER A 4 -18.35 5.31 5.85
C SER A 4 -19.22 6.11 4.87
N LEU A 5 -18.64 7.00 4.06
CA LEU A 5 -19.35 7.74 3.00
C LEU A 5 -19.30 7.02 1.65
N LEU A 6 -18.52 5.94 1.53
CA LEU A 6 -18.55 5.09 0.34
C LEU A 6 -19.89 4.32 0.31
N PRO A 7 -20.52 4.15 -0.86
CA PRO A 7 -21.67 3.26 -0.98
C PRO A 7 -21.32 1.84 -0.53
N ASP A 8 -22.29 1.14 0.05
CA ASP A 8 -22.11 -0.21 0.64
C ASP A 8 -21.59 -1.25 -0.37
N GLU A 9 -21.75 -1.02 -1.67
CA GLU A 9 -21.21 -1.89 -2.72
C GLU A 9 -19.68 -1.77 -2.92
N TYR A 10 -19.05 -0.71 -2.40
CA TYR A 10 -17.60 -0.46 -2.53
C TYR A 10 -16.79 -0.70 -1.26
N ILE A 11 -17.44 -1.06 -0.15
CA ILE A 11 -16.79 -1.37 1.11
C ILE A 11 -17.43 -2.57 1.77
N SER A 12 -16.60 -3.52 2.21
CA SER A 12 -17.06 -4.68 2.98
C SER A 12 -16.49 -4.61 4.38
N TYR A 13 -17.26 -5.07 5.37
CA TYR A 13 -16.82 -5.14 6.76
C TYR A 13 -16.81 -6.58 7.25
N SER A 14 -15.76 -6.97 7.97
CA SER A 14 -15.74 -8.23 8.71
C SER A 14 -16.62 -8.17 9.97
N ALA A 15 -16.88 -9.31 10.61
CA ALA A 15 -17.63 -9.36 11.87
C ALA A 15 -16.91 -8.59 13.01
N GLU A 16 -15.59 -8.48 12.91
CA GLU A 16 -14.72 -7.74 13.81
C GLU A 16 -14.65 -6.23 13.49
N GLY A 17 -15.36 -5.77 12.46
CA GLY A 17 -15.41 -4.36 12.06
C GLY A 17 -14.26 -3.92 11.15
N ILE A 18 -13.50 -4.84 10.56
CA ILE A 18 -12.42 -4.49 9.63
C ILE A 18 -13.01 -4.13 8.27
N GLY A 19 -12.83 -2.87 7.84
CA GLY A 19 -13.22 -2.40 6.52
C GLY A 19 -12.22 -2.80 5.43
N LEU A 20 -12.72 -3.32 4.32
CA LEU A 20 -11.95 -3.63 3.12
C LEU A 20 -12.50 -2.85 1.92
N VAL A 21 -11.60 -2.13 1.25
CA VAL A 21 -11.86 -1.45 -0.02
C VAL A 21 -10.86 -1.96 -1.06
N THR A 22 -11.36 -2.27 -2.25
CA THR A 22 -10.52 -2.62 -3.40
C THR A 22 -10.67 -1.57 -4.48
N ILE A 23 -9.56 -0.99 -4.94
CA ILE A 23 -9.58 0.06 -5.98
C ILE A 23 -9.91 -0.52 -7.37
N GLY A 24 -9.67 -1.82 -7.56
CA GLY A 24 -9.87 -2.53 -8.82
C GLY A 24 -8.55 -2.88 -9.50
N LYS A 25 -8.65 -3.62 -10.60
CA LYS A 25 -7.52 -4.03 -11.44
C LYS A 25 -7.97 -4.21 -12.88
N VAL A 26 -7.03 -4.17 -13.81
CA VAL A 26 -7.24 -4.63 -15.19
C VAL A 26 -7.48 -6.15 -15.15
N ARG A 27 -8.57 -6.62 -15.76
CA ARG A 27 -9.02 -8.03 -15.74
C ARG A 27 -8.89 -8.68 -17.11
N GLU A 28 -9.07 -7.94 -18.19
CA GLU A 28 -9.05 -8.46 -19.56
C GLU A 28 -7.99 -7.80 -20.44
N TYR A 29 -7.56 -8.53 -21.47
CA TYR A 29 -6.66 -8.01 -22.48
C TYR A 29 -7.34 -6.89 -23.26
N GLY A 30 -6.72 -5.72 -23.33
CA GLY A 30 -7.25 -4.56 -24.06
C GLY A 30 -8.12 -3.61 -23.23
N GLU A 31 -8.33 -3.86 -21.93
CA GLU A 31 -9.05 -2.94 -21.02
C GLU A 31 -8.26 -1.66 -20.69
N GLY A 32 -7.01 -1.57 -21.13
CA GLY A 32 -6.14 -0.42 -20.93
C GLY A 32 -5.05 -0.68 -19.89
N CYS A 33 -4.67 0.36 -19.16
CA CYS A 33 -3.56 0.32 -18.22
C CYS A 33 -4.03 0.46 -16.77
N ALA A 34 -3.22 0.00 -15.82
CA ALA A 34 -3.52 0.12 -14.39
C ALA A 34 -3.31 1.53 -13.81
N CYS A 35 -2.85 2.50 -14.63
CA CYS A 35 -2.56 3.87 -14.17
C CYS A 35 -3.77 4.58 -13.53
N PRO A 36 -5.01 4.49 -14.07
CA PRO A 36 -6.17 5.14 -13.47
C PRO A 36 -6.47 4.63 -12.06
N PHE A 37 -6.29 3.33 -11.79
CA PHE A 37 -6.48 2.76 -10.46
C PHE A 37 -5.51 3.39 -9.45
N ASN A 38 -4.23 3.53 -9.80
CA ASN A 38 -3.25 4.17 -8.92
C ASN A 38 -3.58 5.64 -8.63
N ILE A 39 -4.07 6.38 -9.63
CA ILE A 39 -4.51 7.77 -9.45
C ILE A 39 -5.70 7.82 -8.48
N LEU A 40 -6.66 6.90 -8.63
CA LEU A 40 -7.81 6.81 -7.74
C LEU A 40 -7.40 6.47 -6.30
N THR A 41 -6.51 5.50 -6.11
CA THR A 41 -5.94 5.16 -4.78
C THR A 41 -5.35 6.39 -4.11
N ARG A 42 -4.52 7.14 -4.85
CA ARG A 42 -3.87 8.35 -4.31
C ARG A 42 -4.88 9.43 -3.96
N ILE A 43 -5.89 9.65 -4.80
CA ILE A 43 -6.97 10.62 -4.50
C ILE A 43 -7.73 10.18 -3.26
N LEU A 44 -8.08 8.90 -3.13
CA LEU A 44 -8.78 8.37 -1.97
C LEU A 44 -7.96 8.60 -0.69
N LEU A 45 -6.71 8.12 -0.66
CA LEU A 45 -5.84 8.23 0.52
C LEU A 45 -5.57 9.69 0.90
N LYS A 46 -5.32 10.57 -0.07
CA LYS A 46 -5.11 12.00 0.19
C LYS A 46 -6.32 12.67 0.84
N ASN A 47 -7.52 12.23 0.50
CA ASN A 47 -8.76 12.80 1.03
C ASN A 47 -9.31 12.00 2.21
N LEU A 48 -8.67 10.90 2.60
CA LEU A 48 -9.14 10.06 3.68
C LEU A 48 -8.91 10.75 5.01
N VAL A 49 -9.96 10.79 5.84
CA VAL A 49 -9.91 11.34 7.19
C VAL A 49 -10.24 10.20 8.14
N LEU A 50 -9.29 9.88 9.01
CA LEU A 50 -9.39 8.82 10.00
C LEU A 50 -9.79 9.42 11.36
N GLU A 51 -10.59 8.69 12.11
CA GLU A 51 -10.76 8.94 13.55
C GLU A 51 -9.49 8.54 14.32
N GLU A 52 -9.30 9.05 15.54
CA GLU A 52 -8.08 8.79 16.33
C GLU A 52 -7.81 7.30 16.60
N SER A 53 -8.86 6.46 16.57
CA SER A 53 -8.77 5.01 16.78
C SER A 53 -8.68 4.20 15.48
N GLU A 54 -8.59 4.85 14.33
CA GLU A 54 -8.57 4.18 13.03
C GLU A 54 -7.15 4.15 12.44
N MET A 55 -6.84 3.05 11.75
CA MET A 55 -5.63 2.93 10.94
C MET A 55 -5.97 2.33 9.59
N VAL A 56 -5.17 2.65 8.58
CA VAL A 56 -5.35 2.11 7.23
C VAL A 56 -4.08 1.40 6.81
N LEU A 57 -4.24 0.16 6.38
CA LEU A 57 -3.19 -0.62 5.73
C LEU A 57 -3.45 -0.62 4.23
N VAL A 58 -2.47 -0.14 3.47
CA VAL A 58 -2.50 -0.12 2.01
C VAL A 58 -1.60 -1.24 1.52
N ASP A 59 -2.20 -2.30 0.98
CA ASP A 59 -1.46 -3.36 0.30
C ASP A 59 -1.15 -2.92 -1.13
N THR A 60 0.14 -2.95 -1.51
CA THR A 60 0.61 -2.50 -2.81
C THR A 60 1.61 -3.49 -3.38
N ASP A 61 1.67 -3.59 -4.71
CA ASP A 61 2.67 -4.38 -5.41
C ASP A 61 4.10 -4.06 -4.94
N ALA A 62 4.94 -5.10 -4.81
CA ALA A 62 6.29 -5.02 -4.25
C ALA A 62 7.34 -4.31 -5.13
N GLY A 63 6.95 -3.94 -6.34
CA GLY A 63 7.84 -3.39 -7.36
C GLY A 63 8.26 -1.95 -7.09
N ILE A 64 9.57 -1.69 -7.10
CA ILE A 64 10.11 -0.32 -7.02
C ILE A 64 9.77 0.52 -8.26
N GLU A 65 9.35 -0.10 -9.37
CA GLU A 65 8.79 0.56 -10.55
C GLU A 65 7.52 1.37 -10.24
N HIS A 66 6.92 1.16 -9.06
CA HIS A 66 5.75 1.88 -8.59
C HIS A 66 6.08 3.01 -7.62
N VAL A 67 7.35 3.17 -7.24
CA VAL A 67 7.86 4.23 -6.37
C VAL A 67 7.85 5.63 -7.04
N GLY A 68 7.26 5.73 -8.24
CA GLY A 68 6.89 7.00 -8.88
C GLY A 68 5.38 7.25 -8.94
N ARG A 69 4.55 6.39 -8.31
CA ARG A 69 3.08 6.48 -8.36
C ARG A 69 2.51 7.34 -7.22
N ARG A 70 3.35 7.81 -6.29
CA ARG A 70 3.04 8.82 -5.27
C ARG A 70 2.02 8.37 -4.23
N VAL A 71 1.85 7.06 -4.04
CA VAL A 71 1.02 6.51 -2.95
C VAL A 71 1.82 6.61 -1.64
N GLU A 72 3.11 6.37 -1.72
CA GLU A 72 4.12 6.65 -0.71
C GLU A 72 4.09 8.11 -0.23
N GLU A 73 3.66 9.08 -1.05
CA GLU A 73 3.47 10.49 -0.65
C GLU A 73 2.23 10.71 0.24
N THR A 74 1.26 9.78 0.27
CA THR A 74 0.00 9.93 1.03
C THR A 74 -0.06 9.17 2.34
N VAL A 75 0.94 8.33 2.66
CA VAL A 75 0.97 7.51 3.88
C VAL A 75 1.93 8.08 4.93
N ASP A 76 1.78 7.71 6.21
CA ASP A 76 2.72 8.16 7.26
C ASP A 76 4.06 7.41 7.26
N GLY A 77 4.07 6.19 6.71
CA GLY A 77 5.26 5.38 6.58
C GLY A 77 5.04 4.11 5.77
N VAL A 78 6.13 3.35 5.58
CA VAL A 78 6.16 2.15 4.75
C VAL A 78 6.69 0.97 5.54
N LEU A 79 5.99 -0.16 5.46
CA LEU A 79 6.38 -1.44 6.04
C LEU A 79 6.80 -2.40 4.92
N ALA A 80 8.11 -2.59 4.73
CA ALA A 80 8.62 -3.51 3.72
C ALA A 80 8.67 -4.94 4.27
N VAL A 81 8.00 -5.88 3.61
CA VAL A 81 8.10 -7.30 3.93
C VAL A 81 9.18 -7.92 3.06
N VAL A 82 10.24 -8.44 3.69
CA VAL A 82 11.39 -9.03 2.99
C VAL A 82 11.54 -10.49 3.29
N ASP A 83 12.00 -11.28 2.33
CA ASP A 83 12.45 -12.65 2.56
C ASP A 83 14.00 -12.69 2.56
N PRO A 84 14.64 -13.80 2.95
CA PRO A 84 16.08 -13.83 3.14
C PRO A 84 16.85 -14.04 1.83
N THR A 85 16.47 -13.28 0.82
CA THR A 85 17.14 -13.25 -0.47
C THR A 85 17.85 -11.91 -0.65
N ALA A 86 19.01 -11.93 -1.31
CA ALA A 86 19.74 -10.70 -1.60
C ALA A 86 18.90 -9.71 -2.42
N GLU A 87 18.06 -10.22 -3.34
CA GLU A 87 17.17 -9.41 -4.17
C GLU A 87 16.07 -8.72 -3.33
N SER A 88 15.44 -9.43 -2.39
CA SER A 88 14.43 -8.82 -1.51
C SER A 88 15.02 -7.72 -0.63
N LEU A 89 16.20 -7.97 -0.06
CA LEU A 89 16.93 -6.97 0.72
C LEU A 89 17.34 -5.76 -0.13
N ARG A 90 17.81 -5.99 -1.37
CA ARG A 90 18.20 -4.91 -2.29
C ARG A 90 17.00 -4.03 -2.66
N SER A 91 15.84 -4.62 -2.95
CA SER A 91 14.61 -3.88 -3.22
C SER A 91 14.17 -3.05 -2.02
N ALA A 92 14.25 -3.61 -0.80
CA ALA A 92 13.92 -2.88 0.42
C ALA A 92 14.89 -1.72 0.69
N LEU A 93 16.18 -1.86 0.39
CA LEU A 93 17.16 -0.77 0.49
C LEU A 93 16.84 0.38 -0.47
N LEU A 94 16.51 0.07 -1.73
CA LEU A 94 16.09 1.07 -2.72
C LEU A 94 14.81 1.79 -2.28
N LEU A 95 13.82 1.05 -1.77
CA LEU A 95 12.59 1.63 -1.25
C LEU A 95 12.87 2.54 -0.04
N ARG A 96 13.73 2.11 0.89
CA ARG A 96 14.16 2.92 2.03
C ARG A 96 14.77 4.24 1.59
N GLU A 97 15.64 4.23 0.57
CA GLU A 97 16.24 5.46 0.05
C GLU A 97 15.17 6.44 -0.45
N VAL A 98 14.13 5.95 -1.14
CA VAL A 98 13.05 6.83 -1.61
C VAL A 98 12.18 7.32 -0.45
N VAL A 99 11.75 6.45 0.45
CA VAL A 99 10.93 6.82 1.61
C VAL A 99 11.65 7.83 2.51
N SER A 100 12.97 7.70 2.66
CA SER A 100 13.78 8.64 3.43
C SER A 100 13.81 10.04 2.82
N LYS A 101 13.75 10.18 1.49
CA LYS A 101 13.66 11.47 0.80
C LYS A 101 12.29 12.15 0.97
N LEU A 102 11.28 11.40 1.42
CA LEU A 102 9.94 11.90 1.70
C LEU A 102 9.76 12.23 3.19
N ASP A 103 10.81 12.10 4.02
CA ASP A 103 10.78 12.27 5.47
C ASP A 103 9.74 11.39 6.18
N LYS A 104 9.59 10.15 5.70
CA LYS A 104 8.62 9.17 6.22
C LYS A 104 9.28 8.03 6.96
N ALA A 105 8.52 7.40 7.85
CA ALA A 105 9.00 6.25 8.59
C ALA A 105 9.12 5.02 7.67
N PHE A 106 10.13 4.19 7.93
CA PHE A 106 10.38 2.95 7.18
C PHE A 106 10.68 1.81 8.14
N TRP A 107 9.92 0.73 8.03
CA TRP A 107 10.09 -0.48 8.83
C TRP A 107 10.29 -1.69 7.92
N VAL A 108 10.87 -2.74 8.48
CA VAL A 108 11.11 -4.00 7.77
C VAL A 108 10.55 -5.15 8.59
N VAL A 109 9.79 -6.02 7.94
CA VAL A 109 9.38 -7.33 8.47
C VAL A 109 10.19 -8.40 7.76
N ALA A 110 11.04 -9.09 8.51
CA ALA A 110 11.75 -10.26 8.01
C ALA A 110 10.79 -11.46 8.01
N ASN A 111 10.39 -11.90 6.82
CA ASN A 111 9.47 -12.99 6.57
C ASN A 111 10.21 -14.23 6.08
N LYS A 112 9.61 -15.41 6.29
CA LYS A 112 10.17 -16.73 5.89
C LYS A 112 11.57 -17.02 6.46
N ILE A 113 11.91 -16.41 7.61
CA ILE A 113 13.18 -16.65 8.28
C ILE A 113 13.17 -18.02 8.96
N THR A 114 14.22 -18.79 8.74
CA THR A 114 14.44 -20.07 9.42
C THR A 114 15.70 -20.00 10.26
N PRO A 115 15.93 -20.93 11.21
CA PRO A 115 17.15 -20.92 12.01
C PRO A 115 18.47 -21.05 11.23
N ARG A 116 18.41 -21.43 9.94
CA ARG A 116 19.58 -21.59 9.05
C ARG A 116 19.83 -20.39 8.15
N THR A 117 18.97 -19.39 8.26
CA THR A 117 18.93 -18.18 7.45
C THR A 117 19.54 -17.04 8.25
#